data_AF-S3BGW6-F1
#
_entry.id   AF-S3BGW6-F1
#
_cell.length_a   1.000
_cell.length_b   1.000
_cell.length_c   1.000
_cell.angle_alpha   90.00
_cell.angle_beta   90.00
_cell.angle_gamma   90.00
#
_symmetry.space_group_name_H-M   'P 1'
#
loop_
_entity.id
_entity.type
_entity.pdbx_description
1 polymer ?
#
loop_
_entity_poly.entity_id
_entity_poly.type
_entity_poly.pdbx_seq_one_letter_code
_entity_poly.pdbx_strand_id
1 'polypeptide(L)'
;MDAIIEYASTPEGMLIVVGVAFIGIVLLLTALIFWIGSLLRRRGVKIDQTPDTDDETADSSPSADESASQDPLAAFDREAAEQSARAASKAPIALARLRAAGPDITAAAEPKLPEPVLEQTQSVQSAAAPESAPAVSAYAAEVQPPIPAAAAPAFWESPAKLQPKAPDPLAGTRFLLTLPFERRSGLSMAHADLCGIGVEAVFFDPEPVSRLDEDAVRLVPFLPANAAKLLLTESDRETFKAGALCAQPDAVLELPAGLIALEYKSKGGRFDDPLRWAETMRTKDLIQTVLAAAALSVAAGRPAAPVLRTTNAVFFLRPTNELKNLLSAHVQEAESFLLSTSEGAGRPGISASDYAALMIPALEKLYPREPSSGSDAGEAAHQEMLRTR
;
A
#
# COMPACT_ATOMS: atom_id res chain seq x y z
N MET A 1 26.05 53.36 -8.18
CA MET A 1 26.32 52.64 -6.92
C MET A 1 25.44 53.19 -5.80
N ASP A 2 25.38 54.51 -5.66
CA ASP A 2 24.67 55.18 -4.55
C ASP A 2 23.16 54.89 -4.48
N ALA A 3 22.46 54.83 -5.63
CA ALA A 3 21.04 54.48 -5.68
C ALA A 3 20.71 53.02 -5.27
N ILE A 4 21.65 52.09 -5.45
CA ILE A 4 21.46 50.68 -5.04
C ILE A 4 21.70 50.54 -3.53
N ILE A 5 22.66 51.29 -2.99
CA ILE A 5 22.95 51.33 -1.56
C ILE A 5 21.80 52.00 -0.79
N GLU A 6 21.22 53.08 -1.34
CA GLU A 6 20.06 53.76 -0.77
C GLU A 6 18.81 52.87 -0.80
N TYR A 7 18.57 52.14 -1.89
CA TYR A 7 17.47 51.17 -1.97
C TYR A 7 17.63 50.00 -0.99
N ALA A 8 18.85 49.46 -0.84
CA ALA A 8 19.16 48.39 0.10
C ALA A 8 19.04 48.80 1.59
N SER A 9 18.99 50.10 1.88
CA SER A 9 18.78 50.63 3.23
C SER A 9 17.30 50.71 3.65
N THR A 10 16.37 50.45 2.72
CA THR A 10 14.95 50.29 3.04
C THR A 10 14.64 48.87 3.51
N PRO A 11 13.65 48.65 4.40
CA PRO A 11 13.27 47.31 4.84
C PRO A 11 12.91 46.36 3.70
N GLU A 12 12.26 46.88 2.65
CA GLU A 12 11.89 46.12 1.45
C GLU A 12 13.10 45.78 0.58
N GLY A 13 14.02 46.74 0.37
CA GLY A 13 15.26 46.49 -0.36
C GLY A 13 16.18 45.49 0.35
N MET A 14 16.23 45.52 1.68
CA MET A 14 16.99 44.55 2.47
C MET A 14 16.42 43.13 2.32
N LEU A 15 15.10 42.95 2.30
CA LEU A 15 14.48 41.64 2.07
C LEU A 15 14.83 41.07 0.69
N ILE A 16 14.86 41.91 -0.34
CA ILE A 16 15.23 41.48 -1.70
C ILE A 16 16.70 41.08 -1.76
N VAL A 17 17.60 41.87 -1.16
CA VAL A 17 19.04 41.55 -1.12
C VAL A 17 19.31 40.25 -0.37
N VAL A 18 18.64 40.03 0.76
CA VAL A 18 18.73 38.78 1.53
C VAL A 18 18.17 37.60 0.73
N GLY A 19 17.04 37.79 0.03
CA GLY A 19 16.44 36.76 -0.82
C GLY A 19 17.35 36.33 -1.96
N VAL A 20 17.97 37.29 -2.66
CA VAL A 20 18.91 37.01 -3.75
C VAL A 20 20.19 36.34 -3.22
N ALA A 21 20.72 36.78 -2.09
CA ALA A 21 21.88 36.15 -1.45
C ALA A 21 21.57 34.70 -1.02
N PHE A 22 20.38 34.45 -0.46
CA PHE A 22 19.94 33.11 -0.08
C PHE A 22 19.83 32.17 -1.29
N ILE A 23 19.21 32.62 -2.39
CA ILE A 23 19.14 31.87 -3.64
C ILE A 23 20.55 31.55 -4.16
N GLY A 24 21.45 32.54 -4.15
CA GLY A 24 22.84 32.36 -4.56
C GLY A 24 23.57 31.29 -3.73
N ILE A 25 23.40 31.31 -2.40
CA ILE A 25 23.99 30.33 -1.49
C ILE A 25 23.43 28.92 -1.72
N VAL A 26 22.11 28.79 -1.91
CA VAL A 26 21.45 27.50 -2.19
C VAL A 26 21.94 26.91 -3.52
N LEU A 27 22.10 27.73 -4.55
CA LEU A 27 22.65 27.31 -5.85
C LEU A 27 24.12 26.88 -5.73
N LEU A 28 24.92 27.57 -4.92
CA LEU A 28 26.32 27.21 -4.66
C LEU A 28 26.43 25.89 -3.89
N LEU A 29 25.58 25.68 -2.88
CA LEU A 29 25.52 24.44 -2.11
C LEU A 29 25.09 23.25 -2.99
N THR A 30 24.06 23.42 -3.82
CA THR A 30 23.64 22.38 -4.76
C THR A 30 24.75 22.05 -5.75
N ALA A 31 25.40 23.05 -6.36
CA ALA A 31 26.55 22.83 -7.25
C ALA A 31 27.71 22.10 -6.54
N LEU A 32 27.99 22.44 -5.28
CA LEU A 32 29.03 21.77 -4.49
C LEU A 32 28.69 20.31 -4.20
N ILE A 33 27.42 20.00 -3.87
CA ILE A 33 26.95 18.62 -3.64
C ILE A 33 27.10 17.79 -4.93
N PHE A 34 26.70 18.34 -6.07
CA PHE A 34 26.88 17.67 -7.37
C PHE A 34 28.37 17.48 -7.73
N TRP A 35 29.22 18.47 -7.41
CA TRP A 35 30.66 18.37 -7.65
C TRP A 35 31.33 17.31 -6.77
N ILE A 36 30.98 17.23 -5.48
CA ILE A 36 31.46 16.18 -4.56
C ILE A 36 30.99 14.80 -5.03
N GLY A 37 29.71 14.67 -5.42
CA GLY A 37 29.16 13.43 -5.97
C GLY A 37 29.89 12.98 -7.25
N SER A 38 30.27 13.93 -8.11
CA SER A 38 31.06 13.67 -9.33
C SER A 38 32.50 13.24 -9.02
N LEU A 39 33.15 13.84 -8.02
CA LEU A 39 34.50 13.44 -7.58
C LEU A 39 34.53 12.04 -6.96
N LEU A 40 33.52 11.68 -6.16
CA LEU A 40 33.37 10.34 -5.59
C LEU A 40 33.16 9.30 -6.69
N ARG A 41 32.41 9.65 -7.75
CA ARG A 41 32.20 8.79 -8.91
C ARG A 41 33.49 8.58 -9.73
N ARG A 42 34.38 9.58 -9.81
CA ARG A 42 35.69 9.47 -10.49
C ARG A 42 36.75 8.69 -9.71
N ARG A 43 36.63 8.58 -8.37
CA ARG A 43 37.58 7.82 -7.53
C ARG A 43 37.28 6.31 -7.47
N GLY A 44 36.13 5.86 -7.98
CA GLY A 44 35.75 4.44 -8.03
C GLY A 44 36.28 3.65 -9.24
N VAL A 45 37.03 4.28 -10.14
CA VAL A 45 37.64 3.59 -11.30
C VAL A 45 39.16 3.51 -11.10
N LYS A 46 39.59 2.45 -10.43
CA LYS A 46 40.95 1.91 -10.52
C LYS A 46 40.82 0.39 -10.58
N ILE A 47 40.72 -0.14 -11.79
CA ILE A 47 40.94 -1.55 -12.09
C ILE A 47 42.31 -1.61 -12.77
N ASP A 48 43.16 -2.47 -12.24
CA ASP A 48 44.51 -2.78 -12.72
C ASP A 48 44.52 -3.01 -14.23
N GLN A 49 45.35 -2.25 -14.94
CA GLN A 49 45.90 -2.65 -16.22
C GLN A 49 47.21 -3.38 -15.94
N THR A 50 47.30 -4.65 -16.32
CA THR A 50 48.58 -5.33 -16.57
C THR A 50 48.69 -5.63 -18.07
N PRO A 51 49.92 -5.62 -18.63
CA PRO A 51 50.16 -5.27 -20.02
C PRO A 51 50.15 -6.47 -20.98
N ASP A 52 49.94 -6.13 -22.24
CA ASP A 52 50.02 -6.96 -23.45
C ASP A 52 51.22 -7.92 -23.49
N THR A 53 50.96 -9.14 -23.95
CA THR A 53 51.93 -9.94 -24.72
C THR A 53 51.17 -10.74 -25.77
N ASP A 54 51.54 -10.49 -27.03
CA ASP A 54 51.10 -11.24 -28.22
C ASP A 54 51.68 -12.67 -28.21
N ASP A 55 50.91 -13.67 -28.67
CA ASP A 55 51.40 -14.62 -29.69
C ASP A 55 50.28 -15.43 -30.37
N GLU A 56 50.48 -15.71 -31.64
CA GLU A 56 49.58 -16.38 -32.59
C GLU A 56 49.28 -17.87 -32.28
N THR A 57 48.07 -18.35 -32.62
CA THR A 57 47.78 -19.37 -33.66
C THR A 57 46.53 -20.23 -33.38
N ALA A 58 45.64 -20.24 -34.38
CA ALA A 58 44.81 -21.34 -34.89
C ALA A 58 43.77 -22.10 -34.01
N ASP A 59 42.51 -21.95 -34.45
CA ASP A 59 41.54 -23.00 -34.81
C ASP A 59 40.43 -23.44 -33.80
N SER A 60 39.20 -23.39 -34.33
CA SER A 60 37.98 -24.17 -34.02
C SER A 60 37.04 -23.83 -32.84
N SER A 61 35.86 -23.31 -33.25
CA SER A 61 34.48 -23.51 -32.73
C SER A 61 33.98 -22.82 -31.44
N PRO A 62 32.69 -22.42 -31.38
CA PRO A 62 32.20 -21.44 -30.41
C PRO A 62 31.71 -22.10 -29.12
N SER A 63 32.28 -21.73 -27.98
CA SER A 63 31.67 -21.92 -26.67
C SER A 63 30.83 -20.69 -26.32
N ALA A 64 29.60 -20.92 -25.91
CA ALA A 64 28.66 -19.91 -25.47
C ALA A 64 29.21 -19.14 -24.25
N ASP A 65 29.46 -17.84 -24.42
CA ASP A 65 29.61 -16.94 -23.29
C ASP A 65 28.23 -16.47 -22.84
N GLU A 66 27.76 -17.11 -21.76
CA GLU A 66 26.81 -16.49 -20.85
C GLU A 66 27.41 -15.20 -20.31
N SER A 67 27.00 -14.06 -20.88
CA SER A 67 27.13 -12.79 -20.19
C SER A 67 26.24 -12.83 -18.96
N ALA A 68 26.83 -13.21 -17.83
CA ALA A 68 26.26 -13.17 -16.50
C ALA A 68 25.84 -11.73 -16.18
N SER A 69 24.56 -11.44 -16.38
CA SER A 69 23.84 -10.45 -15.59
C SER A 69 23.96 -10.89 -14.13
N GLN A 70 24.88 -10.27 -13.39
CA GLN A 70 25.01 -10.49 -11.95
C GLN A 70 23.82 -9.83 -11.25
N ASP A 71 22.65 -10.48 -11.28
CA ASP A 71 21.56 -10.12 -10.40
C ASP A 71 22.02 -10.37 -8.95
N PRO A 72 22.17 -9.32 -8.11
CA PRO A 72 22.59 -9.44 -6.72
C PRO A 72 21.66 -10.31 -5.86
N LEU A 73 20.45 -10.64 -6.34
CA LEU A 73 19.52 -11.57 -5.69
C LEU A 73 19.61 -13.02 -6.22
N ALA A 74 20.33 -13.25 -7.33
CA ALA A 74 20.37 -14.53 -8.04
C ALA A 74 21.56 -15.43 -7.69
N ALA A 75 22.33 -15.12 -6.63
CA ALA A 75 23.54 -15.86 -6.31
C ALA A 75 23.34 -17.37 -6.00
N PHE A 76 22.11 -17.89 -5.91
CA PHE A 76 21.86 -19.32 -5.76
C PHE A 76 20.57 -19.80 -6.46
N ASP A 77 20.70 -20.92 -7.18
CA ASP A 77 19.69 -21.83 -7.78
C ASP A 77 19.05 -21.49 -9.14
N ARG A 78 19.77 -21.88 -10.21
CA ARG A 78 19.29 -22.01 -11.59
C ARG A 78 18.31 -23.19 -11.79
N GLU A 79 18.41 -24.25 -11.00
CA GLU A 79 17.56 -25.45 -11.11
C GLU A 79 16.16 -25.27 -10.53
N ALA A 80 15.97 -24.41 -9.52
CA ALA A 80 14.67 -24.13 -8.92
C ALA A 80 13.76 -23.30 -9.85
N ALA A 81 14.36 -22.42 -10.67
CA ALA A 81 13.65 -21.59 -11.63
C ALA A 81 13.02 -22.42 -12.78
N GLU A 82 13.71 -23.46 -13.25
CA GLU A 82 13.24 -24.30 -14.36
C GLU A 82 12.09 -25.25 -13.96
N GLN A 83 12.03 -25.69 -12.70
CA GLN A 83 10.93 -26.51 -12.20
C GLN A 83 9.65 -25.68 -11.95
N SER A 84 9.80 -24.43 -11.54
CA SER A 84 8.67 -23.50 -11.32
C SER A 84 7.97 -23.12 -12.63
N ALA A 85 8.73 -22.95 -13.72
CA ALA A 85 8.19 -22.63 -15.04
C ALA A 85 7.30 -23.74 -15.64
N ARG A 86 7.57 -25.01 -15.32
CA ARG A 86 6.78 -26.16 -15.83
C ARG A 86 5.45 -26.37 -15.10
N ALA A 87 5.24 -25.78 -13.92
CA ALA A 87 4.02 -25.96 -13.13
C ALA A 87 2.93 -24.88 -13.39
N ALA A 88 3.21 -23.88 -14.21
CA ALA A 88 2.42 -22.64 -14.34
C ALA A 88 1.24 -22.70 -15.34
N SER A 89 0.68 -23.87 -15.66
CA SER A 89 -0.48 -23.98 -16.55
C SER A 89 -1.72 -24.55 -15.85
N LYS A 90 -2.49 -23.68 -15.17
CA LYS A 90 -3.98 -23.66 -15.04
C LYS A 90 -4.46 -22.99 -13.73
N ALA A 91 -5.10 -21.82 -13.89
CA ALA A 91 -6.09 -21.19 -12.98
C ALA A 91 -5.60 -20.71 -11.58
N PRO A 92 -6.39 -19.90 -10.83
CA PRO A 92 -5.97 -18.76 -9.99
C PRO A 92 -5.45 -19.16 -8.59
N ILE A 93 -4.62 -20.21 -8.54
CA ILE A 93 -4.13 -20.89 -7.34
C ILE A 93 -2.59 -20.96 -7.40
N ALA A 94 -1.92 -19.94 -7.93
CA ALA A 94 -0.46 -19.98 -8.10
C ALA A 94 0.27 -19.69 -6.77
N LEU A 95 -0.14 -18.65 -6.02
CA LEU A 95 0.59 -18.24 -4.80
C LEU A 95 0.23 -19.07 -3.56
N ALA A 96 -1.03 -19.48 -3.42
CA ALA A 96 -1.47 -20.38 -2.35
C ALA A 96 -0.75 -21.75 -2.42
N ARG A 97 -0.38 -22.21 -3.62
CA ARG A 97 0.43 -23.43 -3.82
C ARG A 97 1.92 -23.19 -3.55
N LEU A 98 2.43 -21.98 -3.81
CA LEU A 98 3.79 -21.58 -3.45
C LEU A 98 4.03 -21.50 -1.92
N ARG A 99 2.98 -21.29 -1.10
CA ARG A 99 3.04 -21.42 0.38
C ARG A 99 3.39 -22.84 0.83
N ALA A 100 2.95 -23.87 0.11
CA ALA A 100 3.18 -25.26 0.51
C ALA A 100 4.64 -25.75 0.31
N ALA A 101 5.50 -24.94 -0.31
CA ALA A 101 6.85 -25.33 -0.72
C ALA A 101 7.98 -24.46 -0.11
N GLY A 102 7.73 -23.70 0.97
CA GLY A 102 8.75 -22.93 1.69
C GLY A 102 8.56 -23.02 3.21
N PRO A 103 9.56 -22.64 4.03
CA PRO A 103 9.42 -22.67 5.47
C PRO A 103 8.29 -21.72 5.88
N ASP A 104 7.23 -22.34 6.39
CA ASP A 104 6.02 -21.69 6.81
C ASP A 104 6.25 -21.03 8.18
N ILE A 105 6.43 -19.71 8.19
CA ILE A 105 6.53 -18.94 9.44
C ILE A 105 5.19 -18.83 10.17
N THR A 106 4.09 -19.39 9.65
CA THR A 106 2.81 -19.45 10.37
C THR A 106 2.71 -20.61 11.39
N ALA A 107 3.64 -21.57 11.37
CA ALA A 107 3.60 -22.74 12.26
C ALA A 107 4.08 -22.46 13.71
N ALA A 108 4.61 -21.27 14.02
CA ALA A 108 5.10 -20.94 15.37
C ALA A 108 4.08 -20.20 16.25
N ALA A 109 2.81 -20.11 15.84
CA ALA A 109 1.76 -19.39 16.56
C ALA A 109 0.51 -20.23 16.85
N GLU A 110 0.66 -21.54 17.10
CA GLU A 110 -0.36 -22.27 17.85
C GLU A 110 -0.14 -22.08 19.36
N PRO A 111 -1.03 -21.37 20.09
CA PRO A 111 -1.07 -21.50 21.53
C PRO A 111 -1.48 -22.92 21.87
N LYS A 112 -0.57 -23.65 22.51
CA LYS A 112 -0.81 -24.98 23.09
C LYS A 112 -1.98 -24.89 24.08
N LEU A 113 -3.19 -25.25 23.64
CA LEU A 113 -4.31 -25.50 24.55
C LEU A 113 -3.96 -26.69 25.44
N PRO A 114 -4.15 -26.62 26.77
CA PRO A 114 -4.00 -27.79 27.62
C PRO A 114 -5.07 -28.84 27.27
N GLU A 115 -4.63 -30.10 27.18
CA GLU A 115 -5.47 -31.26 26.84
C GLU A 115 -6.67 -31.41 27.78
N PRO A 116 -7.83 -31.87 27.27
CA PRO A 116 -8.97 -32.20 28.11
C PRO A 116 -8.71 -33.53 28.81
N VAL A 117 -8.59 -33.51 30.14
CA VAL A 117 -8.61 -34.73 30.96
C VAL A 117 -10.03 -35.27 30.95
N LEU A 118 -10.21 -36.41 30.28
CA LEU A 118 -11.37 -37.29 30.39
C LEU A 118 -11.28 -38.07 31.71
N GLU A 119 -12.20 -37.82 32.64
CA GLU A 119 -12.55 -38.78 33.69
C GLU A 119 -14.01 -39.24 33.52
N GLN A 120 -14.18 -40.41 32.92
CA GLN A 120 -15.27 -41.37 33.18
C GLN A 120 -14.75 -42.28 34.31
N THR A 121 -15.48 -42.77 35.32
CA THR A 121 -16.91 -43.03 35.58
C THR A 121 -16.97 -43.59 37.01
N GLN A 122 -18.05 -43.37 37.79
CA GLN A 122 -18.89 -44.47 38.35
C GLN A 122 -20.06 -43.97 39.21
N SER A 123 -21.21 -44.58 38.93
CA SER A 123 -22.55 -44.50 39.51
C SER A 123 -22.68 -44.97 40.96
N VAL A 124 -23.71 -44.52 41.71
CA VAL A 124 -24.74 -45.36 42.41
C VAL A 124 -25.97 -44.52 42.87
N GLN A 125 -27.15 -44.91 42.36
CA GLN A 125 -28.54 -45.00 42.87
C GLN A 125 -29.31 -43.87 43.63
N SER A 126 -30.42 -43.46 42.97
CA SER A 126 -31.84 -43.66 43.34
C SER A 126 -32.44 -43.03 44.62
N ALA A 127 -33.44 -42.15 44.45
CA ALA A 127 -34.84 -42.42 44.85
C ALA A 127 -35.83 -41.24 44.62
N ALA A 128 -36.98 -41.61 44.03
CA ALA A 128 -38.35 -41.12 44.25
C ALA A 128 -38.82 -39.71 43.80
N ALA A 129 -39.80 -39.74 42.87
CA ALA A 129 -40.83 -38.71 42.67
C ALA A 129 -42.03 -38.96 43.62
N PRO A 130 -42.86 -37.94 43.89
CA PRO A 130 -44.20 -37.87 43.27
C PRO A 130 -44.56 -36.42 42.83
N GLU A 131 -45.21 -36.16 41.69
CA GLU A 131 -46.62 -36.33 41.28
C GLU A 131 -47.50 -35.05 41.48
N SER A 132 -48.23 -34.71 40.41
CA SER A 132 -49.51 -33.97 40.34
C SER A 132 -49.54 -32.42 40.26
N ALA A 133 -50.01 -31.93 39.11
CA ALA A 133 -50.50 -30.58 38.78
C ALA A 133 -51.88 -30.27 39.46
N PRO A 134 -52.54 -29.08 39.39
CA PRO A 134 -52.82 -28.29 38.17
C PRO A 134 -52.90 -26.74 38.33
N ALA A 135 -53.31 -26.08 37.24
CA ALA A 135 -53.31 -24.64 36.93
C ALA A 135 -54.50 -23.81 37.48
N VAL A 136 -54.25 -22.51 37.72
CA VAL A 136 -55.15 -21.32 37.68
C VAL A 136 -54.30 -20.09 38.06
N SER A 137 -54.51 -18.83 37.69
CA SER A 137 -55.38 -18.08 36.79
C SER A 137 -54.84 -16.62 36.81
N ALA A 138 -55.12 -15.88 35.73
CA ALA A 138 -54.96 -14.46 35.40
C ALA A 138 -54.78 -13.38 36.52
N TYR A 139 -54.16 -12.25 36.09
CA TYR A 139 -54.28 -10.80 36.47
C TYR A 139 -52.87 -10.19 36.63
N ALA A 140 -52.52 -8.97 36.23
CA ALA A 140 -53.03 -7.95 35.32
C ALA A 140 -51.85 -7.03 34.97
N ALA A 141 -52.00 -6.27 33.90
CA ALA A 141 -51.03 -5.29 33.40
C ALA A 141 -50.74 -4.18 34.41
N GLU A 142 -49.46 -3.79 34.51
CA GLU A 142 -49.07 -2.48 35.03
C GLU A 142 -48.14 -1.78 34.05
N VAL A 143 -48.42 -0.50 33.88
CA VAL A 143 -48.01 0.40 32.80
C VAL A 143 -46.69 1.09 33.17
N GLN A 144 -45.71 1.05 32.27
CA GLN A 144 -44.41 1.72 32.43
C GLN A 144 -44.49 3.15 31.86
N PRO A 145 -44.02 4.20 32.58
CA PRO A 145 -44.11 5.59 32.11
C PRO A 145 -43.06 5.91 31.03
N PRO A 146 -43.32 6.88 30.12
CA PRO A 146 -42.44 7.16 29.00
C PRO A 146 -41.23 8.00 29.41
N ILE A 147 -40.03 7.57 29.01
CA ILE A 147 -38.80 8.36 29.09
C ILE A 147 -38.72 9.26 27.83
N PRO A 148 -38.50 10.59 27.96
CA PRO A 148 -38.41 11.49 26.81
C PRO A 148 -37.12 11.25 26.01
N ALA A 149 -37.26 11.01 24.71
CA ALA A 149 -36.16 10.85 23.77
C ALA A 149 -35.43 12.19 23.57
N ALA A 150 -34.16 12.25 24.00
CA ALA A 150 -33.25 13.32 23.63
C ALA A 150 -32.89 13.17 22.15
N ALA A 151 -33.25 14.17 21.33
CA ALA A 151 -32.94 14.20 19.91
C ALA A 151 -31.43 14.37 19.69
N ALA A 152 -30.79 13.35 19.10
CA ALA A 152 -29.47 13.48 18.48
C ALA A 152 -29.61 14.19 17.12
N PRO A 153 -28.66 15.03 16.69
CA PRO A 153 -28.75 15.71 15.41
C PRO A 153 -28.62 14.69 14.26
N ALA A 154 -29.71 14.52 13.50
CA ALA A 154 -29.76 13.69 12.31
C ALA A 154 -28.96 14.35 11.17
N PHE A 155 -27.72 13.90 10.96
CA PHE A 155 -26.85 14.34 9.86
C PHE A 155 -27.11 13.59 8.52
N TRP A 156 -28.14 12.73 8.41
CA TRP A 156 -28.26 11.86 7.22
C TRP A 156 -29.65 11.74 6.56
N GLU A 157 -30.66 12.52 6.94
CA GLU A 157 -31.95 12.47 6.24
C GLU A 157 -32.35 13.82 5.66
N SER A 158 -31.92 14.07 4.43
CA SER A 158 -32.66 14.95 3.51
C SER A 158 -33.15 14.11 2.34
N PRO A 159 -34.46 14.10 2.02
CA PRO A 159 -34.96 13.46 0.82
C PRO A 159 -34.57 14.33 -0.37
N ALA A 160 -33.38 14.09 -0.94
CA ALA A 160 -32.99 14.70 -2.19
C ALA A 160 -33.99 14.27 -3.27
N LYS A 161 -34.64 15.26 -3.90
CA LYS A 161 -35.41 15.06 -5.13
C LYS A 161 -34.58 14.18 -6.08
N LEU A 162 -35.18 13.11 -6.60
CA LEU A 162 -34.59 12.18 -7.57
C LEU A 162 -34.08 12.94 -8.80
N GLN A 163 -32.87 13.47 -8.71
CA GLN A 163 -32.07 13.83 -9.86
C GLN A 163 -31.70 12.53 -10.59
N PRO A 164 -31.64 12.52 -11.93
CA PRO A 164 -31.15 11.35 -12.65
C PRO A 164 -29.78 10.98 -12.09
N LYS A 165 -29.65 9.72 -11.61
CA LYS A 165 -28.42 9.22 -11.01
C LYS A 165 -27.29 9.40 -12.02
N ALA A 166 -26.31 10.24 -11.68
CA ALA A 166 -25.13 10.42 -12.51
C ALA A 166 -24.50 9.05 -12.80
N PRO A 167 -23.93 8.85 -14.00
CA PRO A 167 -23.24 7.61 -14.31
C PRO A 167 -22.15 7.33 -13.28
N ASP A 168 -22.12 6.09 -12.79
CA ASP A 168 -21.16 5.65 -11.77
C ASP A 168 -19.73 5.84 -12.32
N PRO A 169 -18.91 6.68 -11.65
CA PRO A 169 -17.61 7.09 -12.18
C PRO A 169 -16.61 5.94 -12.22
N LEU A 170 -16.80 4.90 -11.39
CA LEU A 170 -15.90 3.74 -11.32
C LEU A 170 -16.51 2.49 -11.98
N ALA A 171 -17.65 2.58 -12.66
CA ALA A 171 -18.31 1.44 -13.31
C ALA A 171 -17.41 0.70 -14.31
N GLY A 172 -16.51 1.43 -15.00
CA GLY A 172 -15.56 0.86 -15.96
C GLY A 172 -14.32 0.22 -15.32
N THR A 173 -14.19 0.23 -14.00
CA THR A 173 -12.99 -0.23 -13.30
C THR A 173 -12.76 -1.73 -13.47
N ARG A 174 -11.55 -2.10 -13.88
CA ARG A 174 -11.11 -3.49 -14.01
C ARG A 174 -9.83 -3.67 -13.23
N PHE A 175 -9.91 -4.33 -12.07
CA PHE A 175 -8.71 -4.67 -11.32
C PHE A 175 -8.02 -5.90 -11.91
N LEU A 176 -6.71 -5.82 -12.04
CA LEU A 176 -5.88 -6.99 -12.30
C LEU A 176 -5.73 -7.76 -10.97
N LEU A 177 -6.20 -9.01 -10.92
CA LEU A 177 -6.23 -9.82 -9.70
C LEU A 177 -5.02 -10.74 -9.53
N THR A 178 -4.11 -10.77 -10.51
CA THR A 178 -2.90 -11.59 -10.51
C THR A 178 -1.76 -10.82 -11.13
N LEU A 179 -0.60 -10.82 -10.49
CA LEU A 179 0.65 -10.32 -11.04
C LEU A 179 1.58 -11.50 -11.36
N PRO A 180 2.44 -11.38 -12.38
CA PRO A 180 3.51 -12.35 -12.57
C PRO A 180 4.45 -12.30 -11.36
N PHE A 181 4.97 -13.47 -10.98
CA PHE A 181 5.78 -13.61 -9.76
C PHE A 181 6.98 -14.51 -10.04
N GLU A 182 8.16 -14.00 -9.72
CA GLU A 182 9.41 -14.73 -9.68
C GLU A 182 9.89 -14.80 -8.22
N ARG A 183 10.09 -16.02 -7.72
CA ARG A 183 10.63 -16.21 -6.38
C ARG A 183 12.13 -15.96 -6.42
N ARG A 184 12.60 -15.00 -5.62
CA ARG A 184 14.03 -14.70 -5.46
C ARG A 184 14.45 -14.89 -4.01
N SER A 185 15.75 -15.14 -3.81
CA SER A 185 16.33 -15.18 -2.48
C SER A 185 16.16 -13.83 -1.78
N GLY A 186 15.92 -13.84 -0.47
CA GLY A 186 15.69 -12.63 0.31
C GLY A 186 14.26 -12.07 0.25
N LEU A 187 13.35 -12.66 -0.54
CA LEU A 187 11.93 -12.31 -0.50
C LEU A 187 11.20 -13.14 0.56
N SER A 188 10.44 -12.48 1.43
CA SER A 188 9.48 -13.12 2.33
C SER A 188 8.06 -12.65 2.03
N MET A 189 7.08 -13.52 2.27
CA MET A 189 5.68 -13.27 1.88
C MET A 189 4.78 -13.35 3.10
N ALA A 190 3.78 -12.49 3.15
CA ALA A 190 2.69 -12.56 4.12
C ALA A 190 1.37 -12.19 3.46
N HIS A 191 0.26 -12.49 4.14
CA HIS A 191 -1.06 -12.15 3.68
C HIS A 191 -1.96 -11.74 4.84
N ALA A 192 -2.83 -10.76 4.60
CA ALA A 192 -3.90 -10.38 5.50
C ALA A 192 -5.07 -9.81 4.70
N ASP A 193 -6.27 -9.97 5.24
CA ASP A 193 -7.46 -9.29 4.75
C ASP A 193 -7.70 -8.01 5.57
N LEU A 194 -7.69 -6.87 4.89
CA LEU A 194 -7.71 -5.55 5.51
C LEU A 194 -8.74 -4.66 4.81
N CYS A 195 -9.78 -4.24 5.54
CA CYS A 195 -10.77 -3.27 5.04
C CYS A 195 -11.43 -3.67 3.70
N GLY A 196 -11.76 -4.95 3.52
CA GLY A 196 -12.31 -5.46 2.27
C GLY A 196 -11.29 -5.60 1.14
N ILE A 197 -10.01 -5.76 1.47
CA ILE A 197 -8.90 -5.94 0.53
C ILE A 197 -8.08 -7.16 0.96
N GLY A 198 -7.92 -8.14 0.07
CA GLY A 198 -6.90 -9.16 0.26
C GLY A 198 -5.53 -8.59 -0.09
N VAL A 199 -4.63 -8.50 0.89
CA VAL A 199 -3.31 -7.89 0.72
C VAL A 199 -2.25 -8.98 0.67
N GLU A 200 -1.56 -9.13 -0.45
CA GLU A 200 -0.36 -9.95 -0.55
C GLU A 200 0.86 -9.06 -0.32
N ALA A 201 1.57 -9.28 0.78
CA ALA A 201 2.77 -8.55 1.16
C ALA A 201 4.02 -9.32 0.74
N VAL A 202 4.98 -8.64 0.15
CA VAL A 202 6.31 -9.17 -0.17
C VAL A 202 7.34 -8.23 0.43
N PHE A 203 8.13 -8.74 1.38
CA PHE A 203 9.22 -8.01 2.02
C PHE A 203 10.55 -8.35 1.37
N PHE A 204 11.47 -7.39 1.40
CA PHE A 204 12.79 -7.50 0.80
C PHE A 204 13.77 -6.60 1.55
N ASP A 205 15.07 -6.87 1.39
CA ASP A 205 16.11 -5.95 1.80
C ASP A 205 16.25 -4.80 0.77
N PRO A 206 16.06 -3.52 1.15
CA PRO A 206 16.15 -2.40 0.22
C PRO A 206 17.54 -2.24 -0.42
N GLU A 207 18.61 -2.65 0.27
CA GLU A 207 19.98 -2.44 -0.21
C GLU A 207 20.27 -3.21 -1.51
N PRO A 208 20.11 -4.55 -1.57
CA PRO A 208 20.32 -5.29 -2.82
C PRO A 208 19.30 -4.89 -3.90
N VAL A 209 18.04 -4.62 -3.53
CA VAL A 209 17.01 -4.20 -4.49
C VAL A 209 17.37 -2.87 -5.16
N SER A 210 17.97 -1.92 -4.43
CA SER A 210 18.39 -0.62 -4.99
C SER A 210 19.46 -0.74 -6.09
N ARG A 211 20.21 -1.85 -6.09
CA ARG A 211 21.32 -2.13 -7.01
C ARG A 211 20.88 -2.89 -8.27
N LEU A 212 19.62 -3.28 -8.38
CA LEU A 212 19.10 -3.94 -9.58
C LEU A 212 19.09 -2.97 -10.76
N ASP A 213 19.36 -3.50 -11.96
CA ASP A 213 19.47 -2.70 -13.18
C ASP A 213 18.09 -2.25 -13.73
N GLU A 214 17.04 -3.05 -13.50
CA GLU A 214 15.72 -2.82 -14.09
C GLU A 214 14.81 -2.02 -13.14
N ASP A 215 14.39 -0.82 -13.57
CA ASP A 215 13.53 0.09 -12.79
C ASP A 215 12.24 -0.56 -12.30
N ALA A 216 11.58 -1.32 -13.17
CA ALA A 216 10.34 -2.00 -12.86
C ALA A 216 10.51 -3.00 -11.70
N VAL A 217 11.65 -3.70 -11.70
CA VAL A 217 11.99 -4.69 -10.69
C VAL A 217 12.44 -4.01 -9.39
N ARG A 218 13.14 -2.87 -9.46
CA ARG A 218 13.44 -2.07 -8.26
C ARG A 218 12.17 -1.62 -7.53
N LEU A 219 11.13 -1.29 -8.28
CA LEU A 219 9.84 -0.87 -7.74
C LEU A 219 9.00 -2.05 -7.24
N VAL A 220 9.02 -3.18 -7.95
CA VAL A 220 8.26 -4.39 -7.63
C VAL A 220 9.18 -5.62 -7.70
N PRO A 221 9.92 -5.95 -6.63
CA PRO A 221 11.04 -6.90 -6.66
C PRO A 221 10.70 -8.35 -6.94
N PHE A 222 9.42 -8.72 -6.92
CA PHE A 222 8.95 -10.05 -7.28
C PHE A 222 8.54 -10.17 -8.75
N LEU A 223 8.55 -9.08 -9.54
CA LEU A 223 8.28 -9.20 -10.98
C LEU A 223 9.43 -9.93 -11.68
N PRO A 224 9.13 -10.85 -12.61
CA PRO A 224 10.15 -11.41 -13.47
C PRO A 224 10.87 -10.33 -14.28
N ALA A 225 12.14 -10.57 -14.59
CA ALA A 225 12.92 -9.66 -15.43
C ALA A 225 12.22 -9.44 -16.78
N ASN A 226 12.20 -8.21 -17.28
CA ASN A 226 11.51 -7.80 -18.51
C ASN A 226 9.99 -8.03 -18.53
N ALA A 227 9.37 -8.39 -17.39
CA ALA A 227 7.93 -8.61 -17.35
C ALA A 227 7.13 -7.30 -17.43
N ALA A 228 7.73 -6.19 -17.02
CA ALA A 228 7.08 -4.90 -16.96
C ALA A 228 7.96 -3.78 -17.49
N LYS A 229 7.33 -2.79 -18.14
CA LYS A 229 7.98 -1.57 -18.60
C LYS A 229 7.50 -0.38 -17.76
N LEU A 230 8.42 0.37 -17.17
CA LEU A 230 8.08 1.64 -16.51
C LEU A 230 7.61 2.65 -17.57
N LEU A 231 6.38 3.14 -17.42
CA LEU A 231 5.79 4.13 -18.32
C LEU A 231 5.92 5.55 -17.77
N LEU A 232 5.63 5.72 -16.48
CA LEU A 232 5.52 7.00 -15.81
C LEU A 232 6.08 6.92 -14.40
N THR A 233 6.55 8.07 -13.93
CA THR A 233 7.05 8.32 -12.58
C THR A 233 6.32 9.52 -11.97
N GLU A 234 6.47 9.72 -10.66
CA GLU A 234 5.94 10.87 -9.93
C GLU A 234 6.35 12.21 -10.58
N SER A 235 7.54 12.27 -11.19
CA SER A 235 8.06 13.48 -11.83
C SER A 235 7.25 13.91 -13.06
N ASP A 236 6.56 12.97 -13.72
CA ASP A 236 5.74 13.24 -14.89
C ASP A 236 4.42 13.95 -14.53
N ARG A 237 4.00 13.85 -13.25
CA ARG A 237 2.78 14.50 -12.70
C ARG A 237 1.51 14.21 -13.50
N GLU A 238 1.44 13.07 -14.17
CA GLU A 238 0.29 12.70 -14.98
C GLU A 238 -0.93 12.41 -14.11
N THR A 239 -2.09 12.98 -14.48
CA THR A 239 -3.35 12.81 -13.74
C THR A 239 -4.32 11.94 -14.53
N PHE A 240 -4.73 10.83 -13.91
CA PHE A 240 -5.76 9.94 -14.43
C PHE A 240 -7.12 10.30 -13.83
N LYS A 241 -8.17 10.20 -14.65
CA LYS A 241 -9.53 10.58 -14.26
C LYS A 241 -10.52 9.44 -14.48
N ALA A 242 -11.39 9.26 -13.49
CA ALA A 242 -12.59 8.44 -13.56
C ALA A 242 -13.77 9.26 -13.04
N GLY A 243 -14.49 9.90 -13.97
CA GLY A 243 -15.47 10.93 -13.62
C GLY A 243 -14.84 12.05 -12.79
N ALA A 244 -15.37 12.28 -11.59
CA ALA A 244 -14.88 13.27 -10.63
C ALA A 244 -13.61 12.85 -9.87
N LEU A 245 -13.28 11.56 -9.84
CA LEU A 245 -12.09 11.06 -9.17
C LEU A 245 -10.84 11.37 -10.00
N CYS A 246 -9.86 12.00 -9.38
CA CYS A 246 -8.54 12.27 -9.96
C CYS A 246 -7.45 11.54 -9.16
N ALA A 247 -6.50 10.91 -9.84
CA ALA A 247 -5.37 10.25 -9.21
C ALA A 247 -4.06 10.50 -9.97
N GLN A 248 -2.96 10.55 -9.22
CA GLN A 248 -1.60 10.65 -9.74
C GLN A 248 -0.76 9.56 -9.06
N PRO A 249 -0.73 8.33 -9.59
CA PRO A 249 0.13 7.28 -9.06
C PRO A 249 1.60 7.71 -9.09
N ASP A 250 2.39 7.29 -8.10
CA ASP A 250 3.83 7.61 -8.03
C ASP A 250 4.64 6.88 -9.11
N ALA A 251 4.13 5.76 -9.62
CA ALA A 251 4.61 5.16 -10.86
C ALA A 251 3.52 4.37 -11.58
N VAL A 252 3.65 4.26 -12.91
CA VAL A 252 2.81 3.37 -13.73
C VAL A 252 3.71 2.41 -14.49
N LEU A 253 3.46 1.11 -14.33
CA LEU A 253 4.17 0.06 -15.06
C LEU A 253 3.21 -0.65 -16.01
N GLU A 254 3.68 -0.94 -17.21
CA GLU A 254 2.98 -1.73 -18.21
C GLU A 254 3.34 -3.20 -18.10
N LEU A 255 2.32 -4.05 -18.07
CA LEU A 255 2.41 -5.50 -18.19
C LEU A 255 1.67 -5.94 -19.47
N PRO A 256 1.98 -7.12 -20.02
CA PRO A 256 1.16 -7.71 -21.10
C PRO A 256 -0.32 -7.85 -20.73
N ALA A 257 -0.61 -8.13 -19.44
CA ALA A 257 -1.97 -8.34 -18.94
C ALA A 257 -2.72 -7.05 -18.55
N GLY A 258 -2.02 -5.91 -18.45
CA GLY A 258 -2.62 -4.68 -17.93
C GLY A 258 -1.59 -3.66 -17.46
N LEU A 259 -1.92 -2.92 -16.41
CA LEU A 259 -1.08 -1.89 -15.81
C LEU A 259 -0.88 -2.17 -14.32
N ILE A 260 0.16 -1.59 -13.73
CA ILE A 260 0.34 -1.44 -12.29
C ILE A 260 0.23 0.04 -11.98
N ALA A 261 -0.68 0.42 -11.09
CA ALA A 261 -0.65 1.73 -10.44
C ALA A 261 0.09 1.56 -9.10
N LEU A 262 1.26 2.18 -8.99
CA LEU A 262 2.11 2.08 -7.82
C LEU A 262 2.03 3.37 -6.99
N GLU A 263 1.77 3.22 -5.70
CA GLU A 263 1.85 4.28 -4.70
C GLU A 263 3.01 3.99 -3.76
N TYR A 264 3.86 4.98 -3.52
CA TYR A 264 4.94 4.93 -2.57
C TYR A 264 4.59 5.66 -1.27
N LYS A 265 4.95 5.05 -0.13
CA LYS A 265 4.84 5.68 1.19
C LYS A 265 6.14 5.48 1.96
N SER A 266 6.84 6.59 2.22
CA SER A 266 8.22 6.58 2.75
C SER A 266 8.35 6.25 4.25
N LYS A 267 7.26 6.14 5.01
CA LYS A 267 7.19 5.82 6.47
C LYS A 267 8.31 6.43 7.34
N GLY A 268 8.87 7.59 6.97
CA GLY A 268 10.00 8.21 7.65
C GLY A 268 11.25 7.34 7.73
N GLY A 269 11.48 6.45 6.76
CA GLY A 269 12.61 5.52 6.73
C GLY A 269 12.44 4.27 7.60
N ARG A 270 11.32 4.13 8.33
CA ARG A 270 11.04 2.90 9.08
C ARG A 270 10.68 1.76 8.14
N PHE A 271 11.15 0.58 8.49
CA PHE A 271 10.83 -0.65 7.78
C PHE A 271 9.54 -1.25 8.35
N ASP A 272 8.75 -1.84 7.46
CA ASP A 272 7.63 -2.68 7.84
C ASP A 272 8.17 -3.98 8.46
N ASP A 273 7.62 -4.32 9.63
CA ASP A 273 7.90 -5.59 10.32
C ASP A 273 7.08 -6.71 9.66
N PRO A 274 7.72 -7.75 9.07
CA PRO A 274 7.01 -8.85 8.43
C PRO A 274 5.99 -9.59 9.32
N LEU A 275 6.12 -9.51 10.64
CA LEU A 275 5.20 -10.15 11.59
C LEU A 275 4.04 -9.23 12.00
N ARG A 276 4.21 -7.91 11.91
CA ARG A 276 3.26 -6.92 12.46
C ARG A 276 2.80 -5.85 11.47
N TRP A 277 3.23 -5.94 10.22
CA TRP A 277 2.91 -4.97 9.16
C TRP A 277 1.42 -4.68 9.07
N ALA A 278 0.57 -5.70 9.22
CA ALA A 278 -0.88 -5.59 9.10
C ALA A 278 -1.49 -4.65 10.16
N GLU A 279 -0.97 -4.69 11.40
CA GLU A 279 -1.40 -3.80 12.50
C GLU A 279 -1.09 -2.33 12.20
N THR A 280 0.02 -2.08 11.51
CA THR A 280 0.55 -0.72 11.24
C THR A 280 0.12 -0.16 9.89
N MET A 281 -0.57 -0.97 9.08
CA MET A 281 -1.00 -0.59 7.74
C MET A 281 -2.11 0.46 7.81
N ARG A 282 -1.94 1.63 7.19
CA ARG A 282 -2.95 2.68 7.26
C ARG A 282 -4.07 2.42 6.27
N THR A 283 -5.31 2.45 6.74
CA THR A 283 -6.51 2.31 5.89
C THR A 283 -6.51 3.34 4.76
N LYS A 284 -6.14 4.59 5.04
CA LYS A 284 -6.03 5.64 4.01
C LYS A 284 -5.13 5.23 2.84
N ASP A 285 -3.94 4.69 3.13
CA ASP A 285 -2.94 4.37 2.10
C ASP A 285 -3.41 3.22 1.21
N LEU A 286 -4.08 2.21 1.80
CA LEU A 286 -4.69 1.11 1.04
C LEU A 286 -5.77 1.62 0.09
N ILE A 287 -6.67 2.47 0.59
CA ILE A 287 -7.79 2.97 -0.19
C ILE A 287 -7.33 3.95 -1.27
N GLN A 288 -6.39 4.84 -0.96
CA GLN A 288 -5.77 5.73 -1.95
C GLN A 288 -5.17 4.91 -3.10
N THR A 289 -4.45 3.82 -2.80
CA THR A 289 -3.85 2.96 -3.82
C THR A 289 -4.90 2.26 -4.69
N VAL A 290 -5.98 1.75 -4.09
CA VAL A 290 -7.10 1.15 -4.83
C VAL A 290 -7.78 2.16 -5.75
N LEU A 291 -8.01 3.38 -5.26
CA LEU A 291 -8.63 4.47 -6.03
C LEU A 291 -7.73 4.93 -7.18
N ALA A 292 -6.41 4.99 -6.97
CA ALA A 292 -5.45 5.33 -8.01
C ALA A 292 -5.47 4.30 -9.16
N ALA A 293 -5.48 3.01 -8.82
CA ALA A 293 -5.64 1.93 -9.80
C ALA A 293 -6.99 1.97 -10.52
N ALA A 294 -8.07 2.32 -9.81
CA ALA A 294 -9.40 2.47 -10.42
C ALA A 294 -9.42 3.60 -11.45
N ALA A 295 -8.89 4.78 -11.08
CA ALA A 295 -8.79 5.93 -11.98
C ALA A 295 -7.93 5.62 -13.21
N LEU A 296 -6.78 4.99 -13.02
CA LEU A 296 -5.91 4.54 -14.12
C LEU A 296 -6.64 3.54 -15.03
N SER A 297 -7.33 2.56 -14.45
CA SER A 297 -8.02 1.52 -15.21
C SER A 297 -9.09 2.10 -16.13
N VAL A 298 -9.91 3.02 -15.61
CA VAL A 298 -10.95 3.69 -16.37
C VAL A 298 -10.35 4.60 -17.45
N ALA A 299 -9.36 5.43 -17.09
CA ALA A 299 -8.75 6.37 -18.03
C ALA A 299 -8.03 5.67 -19.19
N ALA A 300 -7.32 4.58 -18.91
CA ALA A 300 -6.58 3.82 -19.91
C ALA A 300 -7.44 2.77 -20.65
N GLY A 301 -8.66 2.48 -20.17
CA GLY A 301 -9.49 1.39 -20.69
C GLY A 301 -8.88 0.00 -20.51
N ARG A 302 -7.92 -0.15 -19.59
CA ARG A 302 -7.12 -1.37 -19.35
C ARG A 302 -7.26 -1.84 -17.91
N PRO A 303 -7.10 -3.15 -17.64
CA PRO A 303 -7.01 -3.62 -16.25
C PRO A 303 -5.81 -3.02 -15.52
N ALA A 304 -5.96 -2.64 -14.25
CA ALA A 304 -4.87 -2.11 -13.43
C ALA A 304 -4.76 -2.84 -12.08
N ALA A 305 -3.54 -3.17 -11.66
CA ALA A 305 -3.23 -3.68 -10.33
C ALA A 305 -2.94 -2.52 -9.38
N PRO A 306 -3.60 -2.45 -8.20
CA PRO A 306 -3.19 -1.54 -7.14
C PRO A 306 -2.01 -2.13 -6.38
N VAL A 307 -0.90 -1.39 -6.36
CA VAL A 307 0.33 -1.80 -5.67
C VAL A 307 0.79 -0.68 -4.76
N LEU A 308 0.90 -0.97 -3.46
CA LEU A 308 1.46 -0.05 -2.48
C LEU A 308 2.90 -0.48 -2.19
N ARG A 309 3.87 0.43 -2.27
CA ARG A 309 5.27 0.19 -1.97
C ARG A 309 5.69 1.02 -0.76
N THR A 310 6.45 0.41 0.13
CA THR A 310 7.20 1.08 1.20
C THR A 310 8.68 0.76 1.04
N THR A 311 9.51 1.27 1.94
CA THR A 311 10.97 1.15 1.81
C THR A 311 11.43 -0.29 1.58
N ASN A 312 10.86 -1.25 2.32
CA ASN A 312 11.26 -2.67 2.35
C ASN A 312 10.12 -3.66 2.03
N ALA A 313 8.98 -3.18 1.54
CA ALA A 313 7.85 -4.05 1.21
C ALA A 313 7.05 -3.55 0.02
N VAL A 314 6.45 -4.50 -0.70
CA VAL A 314 5.43 -4.26 -1.72
C VAL A 314 4.17 -5.02 -1.33
N PHE A 315 3.03 -4.34 -1.42
CA PHE A 315 1.71 -4.84 -1.09
C PHE A 315 0.84 -4.82 -2.35
N PHE A 316 0.54 -6.00 -2.88
CA PHE A 316 -0.42 -6.15 -3.96
C PHE A 316 -1.83 -6.25 -3.39
N LEU A 317 -2.70 -5.32 -3.79
CA LEU A 317 -4.03 -5.16 -3.21
C LEU A 317 -5.10 -5.78 -4.10
N ARG A 318 -5.91 -6.68 -3.53
CA ARG A 318 -7.06 -7.31 -4.20
C ARG A 318 -8.37 -6.85 -3.54
N PRO A 319 -8.93 -5.70 -3.95
CA PRO A 319 -10.17 -5.18 -3.38
C PRO A 319 -11.34 -6.11 -3.72
N THR A 320 -12.27 -6.29 -2.77
CA THR A 320 -13.51 -7.02 -3.01
C THR A 320 -14.49 -6.19 -3.85
N ASN A 321 -15.51 -6.86 -4.41
CA ASN A 321 -16.56 -6.16 -5.15
C ASN A 321 -17.40 -5.27 -4.21
N GLU A 322 -17.59 -5.70 -2.96
CA GLU A 322 -18.31 -4.94 -1.94
C GLU A 322 -17.60 -3.61 -1.65
N LEU A 323 -16.27 -3.64 -1.47
CA LEU A 323 -15.48 -2.42 -1.29
C LEU A 323 -15.55 -1.53 -2.54
N LYS A 324 -15.39 -2.11 -3.74
CA LYS A 324 -15.50 -1.36 -5.00
C LYS A 324 -16.84 -0.64 -5.11
N ASN A 325 -17.94 -1.32 -4.81
CA ASN A 325 -19.28 -0.76 -4.88
C ASN A 325 -19.47 0.37 -3.86
N LEU A 326 -18.91 0.23 -2.65
CA LEU A 326 -18.92 1.27 -1.63
C LEU A 326 -18.15 2.52 -2.09
N LEU A 327 -16.95 2.33 -2.65
CA LEU A 327 -16.12 3.43 -3.17
C LEU A 327 -16.74 4.08 -4.42
N SER A 328 -17.49 3.35 -5.23
CA SER A 328 -18.26 3.92 -6.35
C SER A 328 -19.36 4.86 -5.88
N ALA A 329 -20.04 4.50 -4.79
CA ALA A 329 -21.33 5.07 -4.45
C ALA A 329 -21.29 6.52 -3.95
N HIS A 330 -20.12 7.06 -3.60
CA HIS A 330 -20.00 8.33 -2.90
C HIS A 330 -19.02 9.33 -3.53
N VAL A 331 -18.52 9.05 -4.74
CA VAL A 331 -17.49 9.90 -5.38
C VAL A 331 -18.06 11.29 -5.70
N GLN A 332 -19.26 11.37 -6.28
CA GLN A 332 -19.90 12.63 -6.64
C GLN A 332 -20.28 13.48 -5.43
N GLU A 333 -20.79 12.84 -4.38
CA GLU A 333 -21.14 13.50 -3.13
C GLU A 333 -19.88 14.06 -2.45
N ALA A 334 -18.77 13.30 -2.49
CA ALA A 334 -17.50 13.74 -1.94
C ALA A 334 -16.89 14.91 -2.74
N GLU A 335 -16.97 14.90 -4.07
CA GLU A 335 -16.57 16.04 -4.90
C GLU A 335 -17.42 17.27 -4.57
N SER A 336 -18.75 17.13 -4.52
CA SER A 336 -19.67 18.24 -4.21
C SER A 336 -19.38 18.84 -2.84
N PHE A 337 -19.11 17.98 -1.85
CA PHE A 337 -18.68 18.40 -0.51
C PHE A 337 -17.35 19.18 -0.60
N LEU A 338 -16.33 18.65 -1.27
CA LEU A 338 -15.05 19.32 -1.41
C LEU A 338 -15.18 20.68 -2.10
N LEU A 339 -15.91 20.76 -3.22
CA LEU A 339 -16.13 21.99 -3.99
C LEU A 339 -16.91 23.07 -3.20
N SER A 340 -17.68 22.67 -2.19
CA SER A 340 -18.35 23.61 -1.28
C SER A 340 -17.40 24.28 -0.28
N THR A 341 -16.18 23.75 -0.12
CA THR A 341 -15.14 24.32 0.74
C THR A 341 -14.25 25.32 -0.01
N SER A 342 -13.63 26.26 0.70
CA SER A 342 -12.65 27.19 0.12
C SER A 342 -11.44 26.47 -0.47
N GLU A 343 -11.07 25.31 0.08
CA GLU A 343 -9.94 24.49 -0.40
C GLU A 343 -10.26 23.76 -1.71
N GLY A 344 -11.54 23.45 -1.95
CA GLY A 344 -11.98 22.77 -3.17
C GLY A 344 -12.26 23.70 -4.34
N ALA A 345 -12.44 25.00 -4.11
CA ALA A 345 -12.79 25.95 -5.15
C ALA A 345 -11.75 25.95 -6.29
N GLY A 346 -12.20 25.56 -7.50
CA GLY A 346 -11.35 25.51 -8.70
C GLY A 346 -10.56 24.20 -8.89
N ARG A 347 -10.72 23.20 -8.02
CA ARG A 347 -10.13 21.87 -8.24
C ARG A 347 -10.86 21.13 -9.38
N PRO A 348 -10.13 20.36 -10.21
CA PRO A 348 -10.71 19.66 -11.36
C PRO A 348 -11.50 18.38 -11.01
N GLY A 349 -11.62 18.07 -9.72
CA GLY A 349 -12.22 16.86 -9.15
C GLY A 349 -11.68 16.59 -7.74
N ILE A 350 -12.14 15.50 -7.12
CA ILE A 350 -11.64 15.03 -5.84
C ILE A 350 -10.41 14.13 -6.03
N SER A 351 -9.34 14.37 -5.28
CA SER A 351 -8.15 13.51 -5.35
C SER A 351 -8.38 12.16 -4.68
N ALA A 352 -7.70 11.11 -5.15
CA ALA A 352 -7.75 9.78 -4.52
C ALA A 352 -7.34 9.81 -3.04
N SER A 353 -6.37 10.66 -2.67
CA SER A 353 -5.96 10.86 -1.25
C SER A 353 -7.08 11.49 -0.42
N ASP A 354 -7.70 12.56 -0.92
CA ASP A 354 -8.75 13.27 -0.19
C ASP A 354 -10.00 12.40 -0.06
N TYR A 355 -10.37 11.71 -1.14
CA TYR A 355 -11.48 10.78 -1.12
C TYR A 355 -11.21 9.60 -0.17
N ALA A 356 -10.00 9.03 -0.20
CA ALA A 356 -9.61 7.98 0.75
C ALA A 356 -9.73 8.45 2.21
N ALA A 357 -9.37 9.71 2.51
CA ALA A 357 -9.51 10.28 3.84
C ALA A 357 -10.98 10.41 4.27
N LEU A 358 -11.86 10.87 3.37
CA LEU A 358 -13.30 10.99 3.65
C LEU A 358 -13.97 9.62 3.89
N MET A 359 -13.46 8.56 3.28
CA MET A 359 -14.02 7.21 3.42
C MET A 359 -13.62 6.49 4.72
N ILE A 360 -12.60 6.97 5.45
CA ILE A 360 -12.09 6.30 6.67
C ILE A 360 -13.20 5.98 7.68
N PRO A 361 -14.07 6.93 8.09
CA PRO A 361 -15.07 6.64 9.12
C PRO A 361 -16.08 5.58 8.70
N ALA A 362 -16.47 5.56 7.42
CA ALA A 362 -17.38 4.56 6.88
C ALA A 362 -16.72 3.17 6.86
N LEU A 363 -15.44 3.12 6.49
CA LEU A 363 -14.67 1.88 6.41
C LEU A 363 -14.34 1.30 7.79
N GLU A 364 -13.99 2.14 8.77
CA GLU A 364 -13.74 1.68 10.14
C GLU A 364 -15.01 1.14 10.81
N LYS A 365 -16.18 1.70 10.45
CA LYS A 365 -17.47 1.16 10.89
C LYS A 365 -17.80 -0.20 10.26
N LEU A 366 -17.50 -0.38 8.97
CA LEU A 366 -17.80 -1.62 8.24
C LEU A 366 -16.77 -2.72 8.46
N TYR A 367 -15.52 -2.34 8.66
CA TYR A 367 -14.37 -3.22 8.85
C TYR A 367 -13.61 -2.77 10.11
N PRO A 368 -14.18 -3.00 11.30
CA PRO A 368 -13.52 -2.66 12.54
C PRO A 368 -12.19 -3.39 12.64
N ARG A 369 -11.17 -2.67 13.11
CA ARG A 369 -9.85 -3.23 13.36
C ARG A 369 -9.59 -3.30 14.84
N GLU A 370 -8.94 -4.37 15.25
CA GLU A 370 -8.39 -4.47 16.59
C GLU A 370 -7.35 -3.36 16.81
N PRO A 371 -7.30 -2.76 18.02
CA PRO A 371 -6.27 -1.81 18.36
C PRO A 371 -4.88 -2.42 18.14
N SER A 372 -3.97 -1.67 17.53
CA SER A 372 -2.58 -2.12 17.42
C SER A 372 -1.99 -2.30 18.82
N SER A 373 -1.11 -3.28 19.03
CA SER A 373 -0.50 -3.49 20.37
C SER A 373 0.39 -2.33 20.84
N GLY A 374 0.71 -1.37 19.96
CA GLY A 374 1.36 -0.10 20.33
C GLY A 374 0.40 1.05 20.66
N SER A 375 -0.92 0.86 20.48
CA SER A 375 -1.94 1.89 20.67
C SER A 375 -2.02 2.36 22.11
N ASP A 376 -2.07 1.43 23.06
CA ASP A 376 -2.20 1.73 24.49
C ASP A 376 -0.99 2.52 25.01
N ALA A 377 0.21 2.15 24.56
CA ALA A 377 1.44 2.86 24.93
C ALA A 377 1.49 4.27 24.32
N GLY A 378 1.03 4.42 23.07
CA GLY A 378 0.93 5.72 22.41
C GLY A 378 -0.11 6.62 23.04
N GLU A 379 -1.27 6.08 23.41
CA GLU A 379 -2.33 6.80 24.09
C GLU A 379 -1.90 7.21 25.50
N ALA A 380 -1.27 6.32 26.26
CA ALA A 380 -0.70 6.65 27.56
C ALA A 380 0.35 7.78 27.47
N ALA A 381 1.25 7.73 26.47
CA ALA A 381 2.23 8.77 26.23
C ALA A 381 1.59 10.11 25.80
N HIS A 382 0.54 10.07 24.99
CA HIS A 382 -0.22 11.25 24.60
C HIS A 382 -0.94 11.88 25.80
N GLN A 383 -1.61 11.07 26.61
CA GLN A 383 -2.28 11.50 27.84
C GLN A 383 -1.29 12.10 28.84
N GLU A 384 -0.09 11.53 28.98
CA GLU A 384 0.96 12.09 29.83
C GLU A 384 1.47 13.45 29.33
N MET A 385 1.66 13.60 28.01
CA MET A 385 2.02 14.89 27.40
C MET A 385 0.93 15.94 27.63
N LEU A 386 -0.35 15.57 27.55
CA LEU A 386 -1.47 16.49 27.82
C LEU A 386 -1.55 16.90 29.30
N ARG A 387 -1.09 16.06 30.24
CA ARG A 387 -1.02 16.37 31.68
C ARG A 387 0.17 17.26 32.06
N THR A 388 1.23 17.27 31.25
CA THR A 388 2.46 18.03 31.51
C THR A 388 2.51 19.40 30.83
N ARG A 389 1.43 19.80 30.14
CA ARG A 389 1.20 21.17 29.64
C ARG A 389 0.14 21.85 30.49
#